data_AF-A0AAW9IXN3-F1
#
_entry.id   AF-A0AAW9IXN3-F1
#
_cell.length_a   1.000
_cell.length_b   1.000
_cell.length_c   1.000
_cell.angle_alpha   90.00
_cell.angle_beta   90.00
_cell.angle_gamma   90.00
#
_symmetry.space_group_name_H-M   'P 1'
#
loop_
_entity.id
_entity.type
_entity.pdbx_description
1 polymer ?
#
loop_
_entity_poly.entity_id
_entity_poly.type
_entity_poly.pdbx_seq_one_letter_code
_entity_poly.pdbx_strand_id
1 'polypeptide(L)'
;IIVTGDLIDRRRYNLDKAMDFINGAIEVAPIYYVSGNHEAWSGKYSEIKDSLIEVGVNIIDDTKLEITKENSTIYLLGSSDPSFLTSNYTDGTDISNMEEYLSNWSNIEGFKILLSHRP
;
A
#
# COMPACT_ATOMS: atom_id res chain seq x y z
N ILE A 1 9.23 8.49 -2.23
CA ILE A 1 9.16 7.30 -3.10
C ILE A 1 7.85 6.59 -2.83
N ILE A 2 7.24 5.99 -3.84
CA ILE A 2 5.98 5.25 -3.72
C ILE A 2 6.22 3.80 -4.15
N VAL A 3 5.71 2.84 -3.37
CA VAL A 3 5.73 1.40 -3.68
C VAL A 3 4.28 0.91 -3.62
N THR A 4 3.75 0.43 -4.73
CA THR A 4 2.30 0.19 -4.87
C THR A 4 1.89 -1.26 -4.69
N GLY A 5 2.67 -2.10 -4.00
CA GLY A 5 2.35 -3.51 -3.76
C GLY A 5 3.29 -4.48 -4.47
N ASP A 6 3.10 -5.78 -4.22
CA ASP A 6 3.92 -6.89 -4.71
C ASP A 6 5.42 -6.66 -4.50
N LEU A 7 5.78 -6.19 -3.30
CA LEU A 7 7.18 -6.06 -2.89
C LEU A 7 7.83 -7.44 -2.74
N ILE A 8 7.03 -8.45 -2.35
CA ILE A 8 7.46 -9.85 -2.34
C ILE A 8 6.74 -10.67 -3.41
N ASP A 9 7.36 -11.78 -3.82
CA ASP A 9 6.67 -12.83 -4.58
C ASP A 9 6.23 -13.95 -3.64
N ARG A 10 4.93 -14.14 -3.40
CA ARG A 10 4.39 -15.26 -2.61
C ARG A 10 4.92 -16.64 -3.03
N ARG A 11 5.22 -16.85 -4.32
CA ARG A 11 5.71 -18.14 -4.85
C ARG A 11 7.19 -18.36 -4.61
N ARG A 12 7.93 -17.28 -4.32
CA ARG A 12 9.38 -17.26 -4.08
C ARG A 12 9.69 -16.32 -2.92
N TYR A 13 8.98 -16.52 -1.82
CA TYR A 13 9.01 -15.61 -0.69
C TYR A 13 10.43 -15.43 -0.16
N ASN A 14 10.89 -14.19 -0.11
CA ASN A 14 12.16 -13.79 0.46
C ASN A 14 12.05 -12.35 0.96
N LEU A 15 11.81 -12.20 2.27
CA LEU A 15 11.64 -10.89 2.88
C LEU A 15 12.95 -10.10 2.92
N ASP A 16 14.08 -10.76 3.18
CA ASP A 16 15.39 -10.10 3.25
C ASP A 16 15.70 -9.32 1.97
N LYS A 17 15.43 -9.90 0.80
CA LYS A 17 15.62 -9.23 -0.50
C LYS A 17 14.70 -8.03 -0.70
N ALA A 18 13.45 -8.13 -0.24
CA ALA A 18 12.53 -6.99 -0.26
C ALA A 18 13.04 -5.88 0.66
N MET A 19 13.53 -6.25 1.84
CA MET A 19 14.08 -5.29 2.81
C MET A 19 15.41 -4.69 2.36
N ASP A 20 16.25 -5.39 1.60
CA ASP A 20 17.46 -4.83 0.98
C ASP A 20 17.12 -3.63 0.09
N PHE A 21 16.06 -3.75 -0.72
CA PHE A 21 15.56 -2.64 -1.54
C PHE A 21 15.05 -1.48 -0.67
N ILE A 22 14.24 -1.78 0.34
CA ILE A 22 13.65 -0.76 1.21
C ILE A 22 14.72 -0.01 2.00
N ASN A 23 15.69 -0.72 2.57
CA ASN A 23 16.81 -0.15 3.30
C ASN A 23 17.67 0.77 2.43
N GLY A 24 17.84 0.44 1.14
CA GLY A 24 18.50 1.35 0.19
C GLY A 24 17.65 2.56 -0.18
N ALA A 25 16.36 2.37 -0.43
CA ALA A 25 15.46 3.41 -0.90
C ALA A 25 15.11 4.44 0.19
N ILE A 26 15.04 4.02 1.46
CA ILE A 26 14.64 4.89 2.58
C ILE A 26 15.69 5.97 2.88
N GLU A 27 16.96 5.68 2.62
CA GLU A 27 18.07 6.64 2.68
C GLU A 27 17.95 7.76 1.63
N VAL A 28 17.15 7.56 0.57
CA VAL A 28 16.96 8.53 -0.51
C VAL A 28 15.79 9.47 -0.21
N ALA A 29 14.65 8.93 0.25
CA ALA A 29 13.44 9.70 0.53
C ALA A 29 12.44 8.89 1.37
N PRO A 30 11.47 9.55 2.03
CA PRO A 30 10.34 8.87 2.66
C PRO A 30 9.62 7.94 1.68
N ILE A 31 9.28 6.74 2.16
CA ILE A 31 8.57 5.73 1.37
C ILE A 31 7.12 5.67 1.83
N TYR A 32 6.21 5.62 0.85
CA TYR A 32 4.79 5.36 1.04
C TYR A 32 4.44 4.06 0.33
N TYR A 33 3.76 3.17 1.06
CA TYR A 33 3.50 1.81 0.63
C TYR A 33 2.01 1.47 0.73
N VAL A 34 1.51 0.79 -0.30
CA VAL A 34 0.25 0.03 -0.24
C VAL A 34 0.51 -1.43 -0.57
N SER A 35 -0.29 -2.31 -0.01
CA SER A 35 -0.17 -3.75 -0.16
C SER A 35 -0.72 -4.25 -1.49
N GLY A 36 -0.04 -5.25 -2.07
CA GLY A 36 -0.48 -5.96 -3.26
C GLY A 36 -1.09 -7.33 -2.93
N ASN A 37 -1.47 -8.05 -3.99
CA ASN A 37 -2.07 -9.37 -3.86
C ASN A 37 -1.06 -10.44 -3.43
N HIS A 38 0.24 -10.29 -3.74
CA HIS A 38 1.26 -11.23 -3.25
C HIS A 38 1.42 -11.12 -1.74
N GLU A 39 1.32 -9.94 -1.16
CA GLU A 39 1.29 -9.77 0.30
C GLU A 39 0.06 -10.43 0.91
N ALA A 40 -1.14 -10.17 0.37
CA ALA A 40 -2.39 -10.77 0.84
C ALA A 40 -2.32 -12.30 0.87
N TRP A 41 -1.87 -12.88 -0.24
CA TRP A 41 -1.84 -14.33 -0.41
C TRP A 41 -0.60 -15.01 0.19
N SER A 42 0.36 -14.26 0.70
CA SER A 42 1.54 -14.85 1.35
C SER A 42 1.22 -15.51 2.69
N GLY A 43 0.12 -15.11 3.34
CA GLY A 43 -0.16 -15.45 4.74
C GLY A 43 0.80 -14.82 5.75
N LYS A 44 1.69 -13.94 5.29
CA LYS A 44 2.79 -13.33 6.07
C LYS A 44 2.70 -11.81 6.12
N TYR A 45 1.54 -11.23 5.78
CA TYR A 45 1.44 -9.77 5.67
C TYR A 45 1.78 -9.04 6.97
N SER A 46 1.43 -9.57 8.14
CA SER A 46 1.83 -8.97 9.42
C SER A 46 3.36 -8.84 9.53
N GLU A 47 4.11 -9.91 9.22
CA GLU A 47 5.58 -9.92 9.26
C GLU A 47 6.19 -8.90 8.30
N ILE A 48 5.64 -8.82 7.08
CA ILE A 48 6.08 -7.86 6.05
C ILE A 48 5.82 -6.43 6.55
N LYS A 49 4.59 -6.16 7.00
CA LYS A 49 4.15 -4.85 7.46
C LYS A 49 5.00 -4.38 8.65
N ASP A 50 5.22 -5.25 9.64
CA ASP A 50 6.01 -4.92 10.83
C ASP A 50 7.46 -4.57 10.44
N SER A 51 8.07 -5.35 9.53
CA SER A 51 9.42 -5.08 9.02
C SER A 51 9.54 -3.75 8.28
N LEU A 52 8.52 -3.41 7.48
CA LEU A 52 8.47 -2.12 6.77
C LEU A 52 8.33 -0.94 7.74
N ILE A 53 7.46 -1.07 8.75
CA ILE A 53 7.25 -0.03 9.77
C ILE A 53 8.53 0.17 10.59
N GLU A 54 9.23 -0.90 10.96
CA GLU A 54 10.45 -0.85 11.78
C GLU A 54 11.54 0.03 11.14
N VAL A 55 11.65 0.01 9.80
CA VAL A 55 12.62 0.83 9.06
C VAL A 55 12.07 2.21 8.65
N GLY A 56 10.84 2.55 9.03
CA GLY A 56 10.24 3.88 8.82
C GLY A 56 9.40 4.05 7.56
N VAL A 57 8.98 2.97 6.90
CA VAL A 57 8.05 3.05 5.75
C VAL A 57 6.66 3.45 6.24
N ASN A 58 6.04 4.38 5.51
CA ASN A 58 4.67 4.81 5.77
C ASN A 58 3.71 3.87 5.04
N ILE A 59 3.13 2.92 5.77
CA ILE A 59 2.05 2.06 5.25
C ILE A 59 0.77 2.88 5.22
N ILE A 60 0.16 3.03 4.05
CA ILE A 60 -1.06 3.83 3.86
C ILE A 60 -2.25 3.03 3.33
N ASP A 61 -2.26 1.70 3.50
CA ASP A 61 -3.43 0.86 3.20
C ASP A 61 -4.73 1.45 3.75
N ASP A 62 -5.71 1.65 2.87
CA ASP A 62 -7.06 2.14 3.16
C ASP A 62 -7.10 3.43 3.98
N THR A 63 -6.03 4.24 3.88
CA THR A 63 -5.88 5.52 4.57
C THR A 63 -5.46 6.60 3.60
N LYS A 64 -5.47 7.85 4.09
CA LYS A 64 -5.00 9.02 3.35
C LYS A 64 -3.93 9.74 4.14
N LEU A 65 -3.03 10.38 3.40
CA LEU A 65 -1.98 11.23 3.93
C LEU A 65 -1.94 12.55 3.17
N GLU A 66 -1.77 13.65 3.89
CA GLU A 66 -1.50 14.96 3.31
C GLU A 66 0.02 15.18 3.21
N ILE A 67 0.50 15.58 2.03
CA ILE A 67 1.87 16.02 1.83
C ILE A 67 1.84 17.48 1.41
N THR A 68 2.34 18.35 2.29
CA THR A 68 2.48 19.77 2.05
C THR A 68 3.93 20.13 1.75
N LYS A 69 4.14 20.88 0.67
CA LYS A 69 5.41 21.51 0.36
C LYS A 69 5.16 22.98 0.06
N GLU A 70 5.73 23.85 0.89
CA GLU A 70 5.49 25.30 0.86
C GLU A 70 3.99 25.61 0.92
N ASN A 71 3.42 26.17 -0.15
CA ASN A 71 2.00 26.53 -0.24
C ASN A 71 1.19 25.54 -1.09
N SER A 72 1.75 24.38 -1.43
CA SER A 72 1.09 23.34 -2.23
C SER A 72 0.87 22.09 -1.40
N THR A 73 -0.35 21.55 -1.47
CA THR A 73 -0.73 20.29 -0.83
C THR A 73 -1.13 19.27 -1.89
N ILE A 74 -0.70 18.03 -1.69
CA ILE A 74 -1.24 16.85 -2.38
C ILE A 74 -1.78 15.86 -1.35
N TYR A 75 -2.80 15.10 -1.74
CA TYR A 75 -3.32 13.98 -0.96
C TYR A 75 -2.87 12.67 -1.59
N LEU A 76 -2.15 11.87 -0.82
CA LEU A 76 -1.94 10.46 -1.13
C LEU A 76 -3.09 9.66 -0.53
N LEU A 77 -3.75 8.87 -1.37
CA LEU A 77 -4.83 7.97 -0.98
C LEU A 77 -4.31 6.56 -1.20
N GLY A 78 -4.28 5.72 -0.18
CA GLY A 78 -3.82 4.34 -0.32
C GLY A 78 -4.99 3.37 -0.33
N SER A 79 -4.95 2.42 -1.24
CA SER A 79 -5.95 1.37 -1.40
C SER A 79 -5.25 0.03 -1.25
N SER A 80 -5.61 -0.72 -0.21
CA SER A 80 -5.13 -2.08 -0.05
C SER A 80 -5.73 -2.98 -1.13
N ASP A 81 -5.03 -4.05 -1.46
CA ASP A 81 -5.50 -4.99 -2.46
C ASP A 81 -6.76 -5.75 -1.96
N PRO A 82 -7.88 -5.79 -2.70
CA PRO A 82 -9.07 -6.52 -2.29
C PRO A 82 -8.86 -8.02 -2.02
N SER A 83 -7.73 -8.59 -2.44
CA SER A 83 -7.38 -9.97 -2.12
C SER A 83 -7.21 -10.25 -0.64
N PHE A 84 -7.08 -9.22 0.21
CA PHE A 84 -7.20 -9.36 1.67
C PHE A 84 -8.60 -9.77 2.13
N LEU A 85 -9.64 -9.52 1.32
CA LEU A 85 -11.03 -9.84 1.59
C LEU A 85 -11.53 -11.07 0.80
N THR A 86 -10.78 -11.51 -0.21
CA THR A 86 -11.15 -12.70 -0.99
C THR A 86 -10.62 -13.98 -0.35
N SER A 87 -11.52 -14.87 0.06
CA SER A 87 -11.18 -16.21 0.56
C SER A 87 -10.62 -17.13 -0.52
N ASN A 88 -11.15 -17.06 -1.75
CA ASN A 88 -10.69 -17.82 -2.90
C ASN A 88 -10.66 -16.96 -4.17
N TYR A 89 -9.74 -17.28 -5.08
CA TYR A 89 -9.61 -16.59 -6.38
C TYR A 89 -10.86 -16.71 -7.27
N THR A 90 -11.71 -17.72 -7.01
CA THR A 90 -12.96 -17.96 -7.74
C THR A 90 -14.15 -17.21 -7.16
N ASP A 91 -14.03 -16.70 -5.94
CA ASP A 91 -15.07 -15.87 -5.34
C ASP A 91 -14.98 -14.48 -5.95
N GLY A 92 -16.13 -13.81 -6.11
CA GLY A 92 -16.14 -12.41 -6.53
C GLY A 92 -15.24 -11.57 -5.62
N THR A 93 -14.57 -10.56 -6.19
CA THR A 93 -13.74 -9.65 -5.40
C THR A 93 -14.65 -8.75 -4.57
N ASP A 94 -14.59 -8.88 -3.24
CA ASP A 94 -15.29 -7.95 -2.35
C ASP A 94 -14.57 -6.60 -2.36
N ILE A 95 -15.23 -5.59 -2.91
CA ILE A 95 -14.73 -4.22 -3.04
C ILE A 95 -15.46 -3.25 -2.10
N SER A 96 -16.31 -3.75 -1.19
CA SER A 96 -17.19 -2.90 -0.37
C SER A 96 -16.40 -1.88 0.46
N ASN A 97 -15.30 -2.33 1.08
CA ASN A 97 -14.40 -1.45 1.83
C ASN A 97 -13.79 -0.37 0.93
N MET A 98 -13.41 -0.75 -0.30
CA MET A 98 -12.85 0.15 -1.29
C MET A 98 -13.84 1.22 -1.73
N GLU A 99 -15.08 0.84 -2.01
CA GLU A 99 -16.13 1.79 -2.33
C GLU A 99 -16.39 2.77 -1.18
N GLU A 100 -16.37 2.28 0.08
CA GLU A 100 -16.57 3.11 1.26
C GLU A 100 -15.51 4.22 1.38
N TYR A 101 -14.22 3.88 1.41
CA TYR A 101 -13.19 4.90 1.58
C TYR A 101 -13.03 5.81 0.35
N LEU A 102 -13.20 5.29 -0.87
CA LEU A 102 -13.15 6.11 -2.08
C LEU A 102 -14.32 7.11 -2.12
N SER A 103 -15.52 6.68 -1.72
CA SER A 103 -16.67 7.57 -1.56
C SER A 103 -16.39 8.65 -0.52
N ASN A 104 -15.83 8.28 0.64
CA ASN A 104 -15.45 9.23 1.68
C ASN A 104 -14.36 10.23 1.22
N TRP A 105 -13.45 9.83 0.34
CA TRP A 105 -12.37 10.67 -0.18
C TRP A 105 -12.75 11.47 -1.43
N SER A 106 -13.87 11.14 -2.08
CA SER A 106 -14.35 11.84 -3.28
C SER A 106 -14.54 13.35 -3.03
N ASN A 107 -15.01 13.70 -1.83
CA ASN A 107 -15.28 15.07 -1.38
C ASN A 107 -14.03 15.85 -0.95
N ILE A 108 -12.85 15.23 -0.91
CA ILE A 108 -11.61 15.94 -0.60
C ILE A 108 -11.29 16.87 -1.77
N GLU A 109 -11.23 18.17 -1.49
CA GLU A 109 -10.79 19.19 -2.44
C GLU A 109 -9.26 19.16 -2.61
N GLY A 110 -8.78 19.51 -3.79
CA GLY A 110 -7.34 19.56 -4.10
C GLY A 110 -6.83 18.38 -4.92
N PHE A 111 -5.51 18.35 -5.12
CA PHE A 111 -4.86 17.34 -5.97
C PHE A 111 -4.70 16.01 -5.23
N LYS A 112 -5.18 14.93 -5.85
CA LYS A 112 -5.24 13.59 -5.25
C LYS A 112 -4.45 12.61 -6.09
N ILE A 113 -3.69 11.73 -5.44
CA ILE A 113 -3.00 10.61 -6.05
C ILE A 113 -3.46 9.35 -5.34
N LEU A 114 -4.09 8.43 -6.07
CA LEU A 114 -4.46 7.11 -5.57
C LEU A 114 -3.30 6.13 -5.81
N LEU A 115 -2.88 5.44 -4.75
CA LEU A 115 -1.93 4.35 -4.77
C LEU A 115 -2.73 3.05 -4.68
N SER A 116 -2.64 2.21 -5.70
CA SER A 116 -3.36 0.94 -5.75
C SER A 116 -2.54 -0.08 -6.54
N HIS A 117 -2.63 -1.35 -6.14
CA HIS A 117 -2.03 -2.48 -6.85
C HIS A 117 -3.02 -3.18 -7.80
N ARG A 118 -3.86 -2.40 -8.47
CA ARG A 118 -4.89 -2.92 -9.39
C ARG A 118 -4.80 -2.19 -10.73
N PRO A 119 -4.42 -2.90 -11.83
CA PRO A 119 -4.37 -2.33 -13.17
C PRO A 119 -5.76 -2.14 -13.81
#